data_AF-A0A7C7YAY8-F1
#
_entry.id   AF-A0A7C7YAY8-F1
#
_cell.length_a   1.000
_cell.length_b   1.000
_cell.length_c   1.000
_cell.angle_alpha   90.00
_cell.angle_beta   90.00
_cell.angle_gamma   90.00
#
_symmetry.space_group_name_H-M   'P 1'
#
loop_
_entity.id
_entity.type
_entity.pdbx_description
1 polymer ?
#
loop_
_entity_poly.entity_id
_entity_poly.type
_entity_poly.pdbx_seq_one_letter_code
_entity_poly.pdbx_strand_id
1 'polypeptide(L)'
;MGDEQLLVADPRRPVLVRALLHKGRLAREVARLAGAEFLAVLQPVATLSQSRTKHLPRDATFSGETHPLVYPALRRAIADADVPWMIDLSTEFDRDEYLFIDAGHVSPNGNRLMAERIHGIIGPASSGEPVRPAY
;
A
#
# COMPACT_ATOMS: atom_id res chain seq x y z
N MET A 1 10.83 -24.06 -15.02
CA MET A 1 10.02 -22.94 -15.55
C MET A 1 9.39 -22.30 -14.34
N GLY A 2 9.97 -21.22 -13.83
CA GLY A 2 9.72 -20.73 -12.47
C GLY A 2 8.38 -20.00 -12.34
N ASP A 3 7.78 -20.08 -11.16
CA ASP A 3 6.46 -19.52 -10.80
C ASP A 3 6.28 -18.04 -11.21
N GLU A 4 7.37 -17.28 -11.35
CA GLU A 4 7.37 -15.92 -11.90
C GLU A 4 6.78 -15.80 -13.32
N GLN A 5 7.02 -16.76 -14.22
CA GLN A 5 6.46 -16.71 -15.58
C GLN A 5 4.95 -16.99 -15.61
N LEU A 6 4.46 -17.83 -14.69
CA LEU A 6 3.03 -18.13 -14.53
C LEU A 6 2.27 -16.92 -13.97
N LEU A 7 2.85 -16.20 -13.01
CA LEU A 7 2.28 -14.95 -12.48
C LEU A 7 2.23 -13.85 -13.56
N VAL A 8 3.19 -13.81 -14.49
CA VAL A 8 3.18 -12.84 -15.60
C VAL A 8 2.07 -13.11 -16.63
N ALA A 9 1.58 -14.34 -16.73
CA ALA A 9 0.58 -14.76 -17.71
C ALA A 9 -0.87 -14.81 -17.18
N ASP A 10 -1.11 -14.53 -15.89
CA ASP A 10 -2.45 -14.64 -15.32
C ASP A 10 -3.43 -13.63 -15.96
N PRO A 11 -4.51 -14.08 -16.63
CA PRO A 11 -5.44 -13.22 -17.35
C PRO A 11 -6.25 -12.31 -16.41
N ARG A 12 -6.31 -12.61 -15.11
CA ARG A 12 -7.03 -11.80 -14.10
C ARG A 12 -6.27 -10.52 -13.75
N ARG A 13 -4.94 -10.55 -13.80
CA ARG A 13 -4.07 -9.42 -13.41
C ARG A 13 -4.46 -8.09 -14.08
N PRO A 14 -4.59 -7.98 -15.42
CA PRO A 14 -4.98 -6.72 -16.04
C PRO A 14 -6.40 -6.28 -15.66
N VAL A 15 -7.32 -7.22 -15.39
CA VAL A 15 -8.68 -6.90 -14.92
C VAL A 15 -8.64 -6.32 -13.51
N LEU A 16 -7.88 -6.94 -12.61
CA LEU A 16 -7.73 -6.49 -11.21
C LEU A 16 -7.07 -5.10 -11.14
N VAL A 17 -5.99 -4.87 -11.88
CA VAL A 17 -5.31 -3.56 -11.91
C VAL A 17 -6.25 -2.47 -12.43
N ARG A 18 -6.96 -2.70 -13.55
CA ARG A 18 -7.94 -1.73 -14.07
C ARG A 18 -9.06 -1.47 -13.07
N ALA A 19 -9.57 -2.51 -12.41
CA ALA A 19 -10.63 -2.36 -11.42
C ALA A 19 -10.18 -1.52 -10.22
N LEU A 20 -8.95 -1.73 -9.71
CA LEU A 20 -8.40 -0.95 -8.60
C LEU A 20 -8.20 0.52 -8.98
N LEU A 21 -7.63 0.79 -10.15
CA LEU A 21 -7.48 2.17 -10.66
C LEU A 21 -8.83 2.85 -10.84
N HIS A 22 -9.81 2.15 -11.41
CA HIS A 22 -11.15 2.69 -11.61
C HIS A 22 -11.84 3.00 -10.28
N LYS A 23 -11.75 2.11 -9.30
CA LYS A 23 -12.27 2.35 -7.94
C LYS A 23 -11.64 3.58 -7.30
N GLY A 24 -10.32 3.75 -7.42
CA GLY A 24 -9.63 4.95 -6.93
C GLY A 24 -10.13 6.24 -7.59
N ARG A 25 -10.32 6.22 -8.91
CA ARG A 25 -10.86 7.38 -9.66
C ARG A 25 -12.29 7.72 -9.22
N LEU A 26 -13.13 6.71 -9.01
CA LEU A 26 -14.49 6.90 -8.53
C LEU A 26 -14.53 7.47 -7.12
N ALA A 27 -13.72 6.92 -6.20
CA ALA A 27 -13.63 7.42 -4.83
C ALA A 27 -13.15 8.88 -4.78
N ARG A 28 -12.15 9.22 -5.61
CA ARG A 28 -11.69 10.60 -5.78
C ARG A 28 -12.80 11.51 -6.28
N GLU A 29 -13.59 11.06 -7.25
CA GLU A 29 -14.69 11.87 -7.79
C GLU A 29 -15.78 12.12 -6.75
N VAL A 30 -16.13 11.11 -5.95
CA VAL A 30 -17.05 11.26 -4.81
C VAL A 30 -16.53 12.29 -3.80
N ALA A 31 -15.24 12.19 -3.42
CA ALA A 31 -14.63 13.16 -2.51
C ALA A 31 -14.64 14.59 -3.10
N ARG A 32 -14.30 14.73 -4.39
CA ARG A 32 -14.33 16.02 -5.09
C ARG A 32 -15.72 16.64 -5.09
N LEU A 33 -16.76 15.85 -5.35
CA LEU A 33 -18.16 16.31 -5.32
C LEU A 33 -18.59 16.76 -3.92
N ALA A 34 -18.00 16.20 -2.87
CA ALA A 34 -18.18 16.62 -1.50
C ALA A 34 -17.29 17.81 -1.07
N GLY A 35 -16.47 18.37 -1.98
CA GLY A 35 -15.54 19.46 -1.69
C GLY A 35 -14.29 19.02 -0.89
N ALA A 36 -13.98 17.73 -0.88
CA ALA A 36 -12.81 17.18 -0.19
C ALA A 36 -11.66 16.87 -1.16
N GLU A 37 -10.44 17.00 -0.66
CA GLU A 37 -9.25 16.42 -1.29
C GLU A 37 -9.21 14.90 -1.05
N PHE A 38 -8.59 14.17 -1.98
CA PHE A 38 -8.53 12.71 -1.90
C PHE A 38 -7.12 12.22 -2.21
N LEU A 39 -6.61 11.38 -1.30
CA LEU A 39 -5.37 10.65 -1.45
C LEU A 39 -5.66 9.16 -1.32
N ALA A 40 -5.35 8.38 -2.35
CA ALA A 40 -5.29 6.93 -2.27
C ALA A 40 -3.87 6.49 -1.92
N VAL A 41 -3.75 5.48 -1.06
CA VAL A 41 -2.45 4.90 -0.68
C VAL A 41 -2.44 3.43 -1.04
N LEU A 42 -1.46 3.02 -1.85
CA LEU A 42 -1.13 1.60 -1.98
C LEU A 42 -0.29 1.19 -0.75
N GLN A 43 -0.95 0.54 0.19
CA GLN A 43 -0.36 0.16 1.47
C GLN A 43 0.64 -1.01 1.36
N PRO A 44 1.56 -1.18 2.33
CA PRO A 44 2.36 -2.39 2.49
C PRO A 44 1.49 -3.61 2.77
N VAL A 45 1.95 -4.79 2.34
CA VAL A 45 1.36 -6.08 2.70
C VAL A 45 2.42 -7.04 3.18
N ALA A 46 2.07 -7.87 4.17
CA ALA A 46 3.03 -8.76 4.84
C ALA A 46 3.71 -9.73 3.87
N THR A 47 2.99 -10.18 2.83
CA THR A 47 3.48 -11.14 1.84
C THR A 47 4.56 -10.60 0.92
N LEU A 48 4.68 -9.28 0.77
CA LEU A 48 5.67 -8.63 -0.08
C LEU A 48 6.70 -7.82 0.70
N SER A 49 6.53 -7.73 2.02
CA SER A 49 7.37 -6.89 2.88
C SER A 49 8.59 -7.66 3.39
N GLN A 50 9.68 -6.93 3.65
CA GLN A 50 10.87 -7.46 4.34
C GLN A 50 10.74 -7.51 5.87
N SER A 51 9.57 -7.16 6.42
CA SER A 51 9.29 -7.21 7.86
C SER A 51 9.28 -8.61 8.47
N ARG A 52 9.33 -8.67 9.80
CA ARG A 52 9.19 -9.93 10.55
C ARG A 52 7.74 -10.38 10.43
N THR A 53 7.51 -11.46 9.69
CA THR A 53 6.17 -12.03 9.43
C THR A 53 6.00 -13.46 9.94
N LYS A 54 7.05 -14.05 10.52
CA LYS A 54 7.03 -15.44 11.01
C LYS A 54 6.02 -15.68 12.13
N HIS A 55 5.59 -14.63 12.83
CA HIS A 55 4.58 -14.68 13.89
C HIS A 55 3.15 -14.69 13.36
N LEU A 56 2.94 -14.41 12.07
CA LEU A 56 1.61 -14.29 11.50
C LEU A 56 0.96 -15.66 11.29
N PRO A 57 -0.35 -15.78 11.51
CA PRO A 57 -1.08 -17.01 11.22
C PRO A 57 -1.00 -17.32 9.72
N ARG A 58 -0.66 -18.57 9.40
CA ARG A 58 -0.66 -19.08 8.02
C ARG A 58 -2.06 -19.60 7.68
N ASP A 59 -3.03 -18.72 7.57
CA ASP A 59 -4.40 -19.07 7.15
C ASP A 59 -4.67 -18.68 5.69
N ALA A 60 -5.85 -19.05 5.16
CA ALA A 60 -6.20 -18.85 3.74
C ALA A 60 -6.24 -17.37 3.31
N THR A 61 -6.40 -16.44 4.24
CA THR A 61 -6.26 -14.98 4.03
C THR A 61 -4.83 -14.57 3.73
N PHE A 62 -3.87 -15.39 4.14
CA PHE A 62 -2.45 -15.33 3.79
C PHE A 62 -2.11 -16.12 2.51
N SER A 63 -3.10 -16.47 1.68
CA SER A 63 -2.87 -17.28 0.47
C SER A 63 -1.88 -16.66 -0.51
N GLY A 64 -1.46 -15.40 -0.34
CA GLY A 64 -0.18 -14.90 -0.83
C GLY A 64 0.02 -14.88 -2.35
N GLU A 65 -0.91 -15.41 -3.14
CA GLU A 65 -0.83 -15.53 -4.59
C GLU A 65 -1.24 -14.24 -5.27
N THR A 66 -2.22 -13.52 -4.71
CA THR A 66 -2.79 -12.32 -5.35
C THR A 66 -1.87 -11.10 -5.21
N HIS A 67 -1.17 -10.93 -4.09
CA HIS A 67 -0.32 -9.74 -3.91
C HIS A 67 0.88 -9.73 -4.87
N PRO A 68 1.72 -10.77 -4.99
CA PRO A 68 2.80 -10.83 -5.98
C PRO A 68 2.29 -10.72 -7.41
N LEU A 69 1.06 -11.18 -7.68
CA LEU A 69 0.45 -11.06 -9.00
C LEU A 69 0.09 -9.61 -9.33
N VAL A 70 -0.55 -8.90 -8.39
CA VAL A 70 -1.21 -7.61 -8.66
C VAL A 70 -0.30 -6.43 -8.36
N TYR A 71 0.46 -6.45 -7.25
CA TYR A 71 1.21 -5.29 -6.79
C TYR A 71 2.23 -4.78 -7.81
N PRO A 72 3.12 -5.62 -8.40
CA PRO A 72 4.08 -5.13 -9.38
C PRO A 72 3.41 -4.46 -10.59
N ALA A 73 2.29 -5.01 -11.06
CA ALA A 73 1.54 -4.45 -12.19
C ALA A 73 0.78 -3.18 -11.81
N LEU A 74 0.23 -3.13 -10.59
CA LEU A 74 -0.43 -1.94 -10.08
C LEU A 74 0.56 -0.79 -9.91
N ARG A 75 1.71 -0.99 -9.25
CA ARG A 75 2.77 0.02 -9.08
C ARG A 75 3.16 0.67 -10.40
N ARG A 76 3.39 -0.15 -11.44
CA ARG A 76 3.66 0.34 -12.81
C ARG A 76 2.50 1.17 -13.34
N ALA A 77 1.28 0.67 -13.21
CA ALA A 77 0.10 1.39 -13.68
C ALA A 77 -0.18 2.69 -12.90
N ILE A 78 0.22 2.81 -11.63
CA ILE A 78 0.22 4.07 -10.87
C ILE A 78 1.17 5.07 -11.54
N ALA A 79 2.41 4.63 -11.78
CA ALA A 79 3.46 5.47 -12.37
C ALA A 79 3.11 5.90 -13.81
N ASP A 80 2.62 4.97 -14.64
CA ASP A 80 2.28 5.22 -16.05
C ASP A 80 1.05 6.12 -16.23
N ALA A 81 0.09 6.07 -15.29
CA ALA A 81 -1.18 6.79 -15.41
C ALA A 81 -1.11 8.26 -14.97
N ASP A 82 0.05 8.72 -14.47
CA ASP A 82 0.28 10.07 -13.94
C ASP A 82 -0.84 10.53 -12.99
N VAL A 83 -1.08 9.72 -11.96
CA VAL A 83 -2.15 9.93 -10.97
C VAL A 83 -1.55 10.35 -9.63
N PRO A 84 -1.14 11.63 -9.45
CA PRO A 84 -0.41 12.08 -8.26
C PRO A 84 -1.21 11.97 -6.94
N TRP A 85 -2.53 11.79 -7.04
CA TRP A 85 -3.41 11.54 -5.90
C TRP A 85 -3.39 10.08 -5.42
N MET A 86 -2.67 9.18 -6.09
CA MET A 86 -2.49 7.80 -5.66
C MET A 86 -1.01 7.54 -5.40
N ILE A 87 -0.66 7.37 -4.13
CA ILE A 87 0.72 7.24 -3.67
C ILE A 87 1.05 5.77 -3.43
N ASP A 88 2.18 5.33 -3.96
CA ASP A 88 2.76 4.04 -3.63
C ASP A 88 3.59 4.12 -2.35
N LEU A 89 3.08 3.55 -1.26
CA LEU A 89 3.80 3.38 0.01
C LEU A 89 4.04 1.91 0.32
N SER A 90 3.94 1.02 -0.65
CA SER A 90 3.88 -0.43 -0.40
C SER A 90 5.20 -1.06 0.02
N THR A 91 6.30 -0.32 0.00
CA THR A 91 7.62 -0.73 0.51
C THR A 91 7.98 -0.02 1.82
N GLU A 92 7.11 0.81 2.37
CA GLU A 92 7.41 1.61 3.58
C GLU A 92 7.78 0.73 4.78
N PHE A 93 7.31 -0.53 4.80
CA PHE A 93 7.55 -1.49 5.88
C PHE A 93 8.69 -2.48 5.60
N ASP A 94 9.53 -2.23 4.60
CA ASP A 94 10.67 -3.10 4.27
C ASP A 94 11.83 -2.91 5.24
N ARG A 95 11.65 -3.42 6.46
CA ARG A 95 12.59 -3.31 7.59
C ARG A 95 12.37 -4.44 8.58
N ASP A 96 13.42 -4.85 9.31
CA ASP A 96 13.39 -5.99 10.25
C ASP A 96 12.63 -5.69 11.57
N GLU A 97 11.32 -5.45 11.49
CA GLU A 97 10.44 -5.12 12.62
C GLU A 97 9.11 -5.90 12.58
N TYR A 98 8.40 -5.96 13.72
CA TYR A 98 7.04 -6.54 13.81
C TYR A 98 5.96 -5.50 13.49
N LEU A 99 5.62 -5.39 12.20
CA LEU A 99 4.73 -4.33 11.70
C LEU A 99 3.33 -4.79 11.32
N PHE A 100 3.11 -6.09 11.18
CA PHE A 100 1.85 -6.68 10.75
C PHE A 100 1.18 -7.49 11.86
N ILE A 101 -0.14 -7.51 11.85
CA ILE A 101 -0.96 -8.42 12.67
C ILE A 101 -1.64 -9.51 11.82
N ASP A 102 -1.78 -9.29 10.51
CA ASP A 102 -2.16 -10.28 9.50
C ASP A 102 -1.61 -9.90 8.10
N ALA A 103 -2.18 -10.42 7.02
CA ALA A 103 -1.72 -10.19 5.65
C ALA A 103 -1.72 -8.71 5.20
N GLY A 104 -2.59 -7.87 5.77
CA GLY A 104 -2.77 -6.48 5.37
C GLY A 104 -3.00 -5.48 6.50
N HIS A 105 -3.35 -5.93 7.71
CA HIS A 105 -3.50 -5.06 8.87
C HIS A 105 -2.19 -4.96 9.65
N VAL A 106 -2.00 -3.78 10.25
CA VAL A 106 -0.72 -3.36 10.81
C VAL A 106 -0.80 -3.19 12.33
N SER A 107 0.32 -3.39 13.01
CA SER A 107 0.45 -3.19 14.45
C SER A 107 0.38 -1.69 14.81
N PRO A 108 0.26 -1.31 16.09
CA PRO A 108 0.36 0.09 16.51
C PRO A 108 1.62 0.79 15.99
N ASN A 109 2.76 0.09 15.93
CA ASN A 109 4.01 0.61 15.37
C ASN A 109 3.90 0.84 13.86
N GLY A 110 3.30 -0.10 13.12
CA GLY A 110 3.03 0.08 11.70
C GLY A 110 2.11 1.27 11.43
N ASN A 111 1.02 1.43 12.22
CA ASN A 111 0.13 2.58 12.12
C ASN A 111 0.86 3.90 12.37
N ARG A 112 1.74 3.97 13.38
CA ARG A 112 2.55 5.16 13.65
C ARG A 112 3.43 5.52 12.44
N LEU A 113 4.17 4.55 11.90
CA LEU A 113 5.04 4.78 10.74
C LEU A 113 4.26 5.26 9.51
N MET A 114 3.11 4.63 9.23
CA MET A 114 2.26 5.03 8.12
C MET A 114 1.66 6.42 8.32
N ALA A 115 1.21 6.75 9.53
CA ALA A 115 0.69 8.07 9.87
C ALA A 115 1.76 9.17 9.71
N GLU A 116 2.99 8.92 10.18
CA GLU A 116 4.13 9.81 9.98
C GLU A 116 4.42 10.01 8.49
N ARG A 117 4.36 8.94 7.69
CA ARG A 117 4.59 9.01 6.25
C ARG A 117 3.52 9.82 5.53
N ILE A 118 2.24 9.56 5.83
CA ILE A 118 1.11 10.31 5.27
C ILE A 118 1.19 11.77 5.70
N HIS A 119 1.47 12.06 6.97
CA HIS A 119 1.65 13.42 7.46
C HIS A 119 2.81 14.14 6.75
N GLY A 120 3.91 13.47 6.43
CA GLY A 120 4.98 14.07 5.62
C GLY A 120 4.58 14.40 4.17
N ILE A 121 3.49 13.81 3.65
CA ILE A 121 2.97 14.05 2.30
C ILE A 121 1.94 15.17 2.29
N ILE A 122 1.00 15.16 3.23
CA ILE A 122 -0.16 16.08 3.25
C ILE A 122 -0.06 17.17 4.31
N GLY A 123 0.85 17.01 5.27
CA GLY A 123 1.06 17.98 6.34
C GLY A 123 1.64 19.28 5.79
N PRO A 124 1.46 20.40 6.51
CA PRO A 124 2.10 21.65 6.13
C PRO A 124 3.63 21.44 6.05
N ALA A 125 4.27 22.02 5.04
CA ALA A 125 5.73 22.06 4.99
C ALA A 125 6.23 22.65 6.31
N SER A 126 6.85 21.82 7.14
CA SER A 126 7.25 22.23 8.47
C SER A 126 8.31 23.33 8.34
N SER A 127 7.94 24.56 8.68
CA SER A 127 8.92 25.50 9.23
C SER A 127 9.46 24.83 10.48
N GLY A 128 10.69 24.32 10.40
CA GLY A 128 11.20 23.28 11.28
C GLY A 128 10.99 23.52 12.77
N GLU A 129 10.40 22.53 13.43
CA GLU A 129 10.90 21.97 14.68
C GLU A 129 10.39 20.52 14.81
N PRO A 130 11.23 19.57 15.23
CA PRO A 130 10.80 18.19 15.40
C PRO A 130 9.89 18.05 16.63
N VAL A 131 8.70 17.48 16.42
CA VAL A 131 7.81 17.06 17.51
C VAL A 131 8.52 15.96 18.30
N ARG A 132 8.98 16.28 19.51
CA ARG A 132 9.51 15.26 20.42
C ARG A 132 8.34 14.49 21.05
N PRO A 133 8.37 13.15 21.08
CA PRO A 133 7.38 12.39 21.82
C PRO A 133 7.53 12.68 23.32
N ALA A 134 6.40 12.96 23.97
CA ALA A 134 6.33 12.94 25.42
C ALA A 134 6.44 11.48 25.88
N TYR A 135 7.48 11.17 26.66
CA TYR A 135 7.55 9.97 27.48
C TYR A 135 6.74 10.18 28.76
#